data_AF-A0A9W6PKS1-F1
#
_entry.id   AF-A0A9W6PKS1-F1
#
_cell.length_a   1.000
_cell.length_b   1.000
_cell.length_c   1.000
_cell.angle_alpha   90.00
_cell.angle_beta   90.00
_cell.angle_gamma   90.00
#
_symmetry.space_group_name_H-M   'P 1'
#
loop_
_entity.id
_entity.type
_entity.pdbx_description
1 polymer ?
#
loop_
_entity_poly.entity_id
_entity_poly.type
_entity_poly.pdbx_seq_one_letter_code
_entity_poly.pdbx_strand_id
1 'polypeptide(L)'
;MEIDRPEPGPGVPPGTPVASAAELSAWLGRQSDAAGPFTYTVGTDGVLRLADRRSEHVACAAGGAVLGAGEVGFAAPAGGGHRAVEVSNLSTGYCPDTACWPAVAAALERAGAGHPGGLTQAVVFRRCTGCGEVSVVREGFFVCVFCDSDLPARWNVAPPVA
;
A
#
# COMPACT_ATOMS: atom_id res chain seq x y z
N MET A 1 -33.20 -30.40 1.99
CA MET A 1 -32.53 -29.36 1.19
C MET A 1 -31.45 -28.77 2.06
N GLU A 2 -30.28 -29.41 2.04
CA GLU A 2 -29.07 -28.82 2.62
C GLU A 2 -28.60 -27.77 1.61
N ILE A 3 -28.52 -26.52 2.06
CA ILE A 3 -27.93 -25.45 1.26
C ILE A 3 -26.44 -25.72 1.27
N ASP A 4 -25.93 -26.17 0.13
CA ASP A 4 -24.52 -26.30 -0.16
C ASP A 4 -23.83 -24.98 0.21
N ARG A 5 -22.98 -25.01 1.23
CA ARG A 5 -22.14 -23.85 1.57
C ARG A 5 -21.14 -23.73 0.43
N PRO A 6 -21.05 -22.60 -0.28
CA PRO A 6 -20.06 -22.46 -1.33
C PRO A 6 -18.67 -22.68 -0.72
N GLU A 7 -17.93 -23.64 -1.28
CA GLU A 7 -16.50 -23.83 -1.01
C GLU A 7 -15.80 -22.46 -1.15
N PRO A 8 -14.96 -22.04 -0.19
CA PRO A 8 -14.23 -20.79 -0.33
C PRO A 8 -13.36 -20.89 -1.59
N GLY A 9 -13.65 -20.03 -2.58
CA GLY A 9 -12.86 -19.96 -3.80
C GLY A 9 -11.37 -19.79 -3.46
N PRO A 10 -10.45 -20.20 -4.36
CA PRO A 10 -9.02 -20.09 -4.11
C PRO A 10 -8.69 -18.65 -3.70
N GLY A 11 -8.19 -18.49 -2.48
CA GLY A 11 -7.85 -17.18 -1.94
C GLY A 11 -6.88 -16.46 -2.89
N VAL A 12 -7.07 -15.15 -3.06
CA VAL A 12 -6.14 -14.33 -3.84
C VAL A 12 -4.73 -14.52 -3.26
N PRO A 13 -3.73 -14.91 -4.08
CA PRO A 13 -2.41 -15.24 -3.58
C PRO A 13 -1.75 -14.02 -2.93
N PRO A 14 -0.91 -14.23 -1.90
CA PRO A 14 -0.18 -13.14 -1.28
C PRO A 14 0.83 -12.51 -2.23
N GLY A 15 1.26 -11.30 -1.89
CA GLY A 15 2.30 -10.59 -2.64
C GLY A 15 3.63 -11.34 -2.57
N THR A 16 4.40 -11.25 -3.64
CA THR A 16 5.75 -11.84 -3.68
C THR A 16 6.69 -11.03 -2.79
N PRO A 17 7.36 -11.64 -1.81
CA PRO A 17 8.39 -10.96 -1.02
C PRO A 17 9.58 -10.58 -1.90
N VAL A 18 10.09 -9.37 -1.71
CA VAL A 18 11.28 -8.84 -2.39
C VAL A 18 12.18 -8.19 -1.34
N ALA A 19 13.34 -8.79 -1.11
CA ALA A 19 14.30 -8.37 -0.09
C ALA A 19 15.68 -8.01 -0.69
N SER A 20 15.82 -8.04 -2.01
CA SER A 20 17.07 -7.77 -2.72
C SER A 20 16.86 -7.24 -4.14
N ALA A 21 17.89 -6.61 -4.70
CA ALA A 21 17.88 -6.12 -6.08
C ALA A 21 17.62 -7.24 -7.11
N ALA A 22 18.20 -8.43 -6.90
CA ALA A 22 18.04 -9.56 -7.81
C ALA A 22 16.59 -10.08 -7.81
N GLU A 23 15.97 -10.17 -6.64
CA GLU A 23 14.55 -10.54 -6.53
C GLU A 23 13.65 -9.50 -7.16
N LEU A 24 13.95 -8.21 -6.99
CA LEU A 24 13.19 -7.13 -7.62
C LEU A 24 13.27 -7.20 -9.14
N SER A 25 14.48 -7.35 -9.71
CA SER A 25 14.68 -7.50 -11.15
C SER A 25 14.01 -8.75 -11.69
N ALA A 26 14.13 -9.88 -10.98
CA ALA A 26 13.47 -11.13 -11.37
C ALA A 26 11.95 -11.00 -11.33
N TRP A 27 11.39 -10.29 -10.35
CA TRP A 27 9.95 -10.04 -10.25
C TRP A 27 9.47 -9.13 -11.37
N LEU A 28 10.09 -7.95 -11.56
CA LEU A 28 9.74 -6.99 -12.61
C LEU A 28 9.87 -7.58 -14.02
N GLY A 29 10.87 -8.44 -14.25
CA GLY A 29 11.07 -9.12 -15.54
C GLY A 29 9.97 -10.11 -15.92
N ARG A 30 9.09 -10.50 -14.98
CA ARG A 30 7.92 -11.35 -15.24
C ARG A 30 6.64 -10.56 -15.50
N GLN A 31 6.65 -9.25 -15.25
CA GLN A 31 5.45 -8.43 -15.34
C GLN A 31 5.17 -8.03 -16.79
N SER A 32 3.92 -8.14 -17.20
CA SER A 32 3.47 -7.75 -18.56
C SER A 32 3.45 -6.23 -18.77
N ASP A 33 3.21 -5.47 -17.69
CA ASP A 33 3.32 -4.02 -17.63
C ASP A 33 4.47 -3.65 -16.69
N ALA A 34 5.66 -3.43 -17.26
CA ALA A 34 6.89 -3.25 -16.49
C ALA A 34 6.96 -1.92 -15.71
N ALA A 35 6.06 -0.96 -16.00
CA ALA A 35 6.09 0.38 -15.38
C ALA A 35 5.23 0.48 -14.11
N GLY A 36 4.18 -0.33 -13.99
CA GLY A 36 3.21 -0.26 -12.89
C GLY A 36 2.11 0.80 -13.11
N PRO A 37 1.45 1.29 -12.06
CA PRO A 37 1.70 0.98 -10.66
C PRO A 37 1.29 -0.44 -10.25
N PHE A 38 2.10 -1.04 -9.38
CA PHE A 38 1.88 -2.31 -8.72
C PHE A 38 1.35 -2.11 -7.30
N THR A 39 0.60 -3.10 -6.79
CA THR A 39 0.19 -3.12 -5.39
C THR A 39 1.40 -3.48 -4.52
N TYR A 40 1.68 -2.70 -3.48
CA TYR A 40 2.70 -3.06 -2.49
C TYR A 40 2.19 -3.05 -1.06
N THR A 41 2.83 -3.87 -0.22
CA THR A 41 2.76 -3.77 1.23
C THR A 41 4.15 -3.88 1.84
N VAL A 42 4.34 -3.25 3.00
CA VAL A 42 5.53 -3.41 3.83
C VAL A 42 5.07 -4.06 5.13
N GLY A 43 5.47 -5.32 5.34
CA GLY A 43 5.13 -6.04 6.56
C GLY A 43 5.80 -5.43 7.79
N THR A 44 5.38 -5.86 8.98
CA THR A 44 6.07 -5.52 10.24
C THR A 44 7.47 -6.12 10.34
N ASP A 45 7.78 -7.11 9.50
CA ASP A 45 9.11 -7.65 9.22
C ASP A 45 9.98 -6.70 8.36
N GLY A 46 9.40 -5.60 7.87
CA GLY A 46 10.05 -4.66 6.96
C GLY A 46 10.19 -5.18 5.53
N VAL A 47 9.64 -6.35 5.19
CA VAL A 47 9.79 -6.91 3.84
C VAL A 47 8.80 -6.25 2.89
N LEU A 48 9.29 -5.82 1.72
CA LEU A 48 8.45 -5.36 0.62
C LEU A 48 7.75 -6.57 -0.01
N ARG A 49 6.43 -6.53 -0.13
CA ARG A 49 5.65 -7.49 -0.92
C ARG A 49 5.03 -6.79 -2.10
N LEU A 50 5.18 -7.38 -3.28
CA LEU A 50 4.66 -6.84 -4.54
C LEU A 50 3.62 -7.79 -5.13
N ALA A 51 2.55 -7.22 -5.65
CA ALA A 51 1.50 -7.92 -6.37
C ALA A 51 1.13 -7.14 -7.64
N ASP A 52 0.44 -7.81 -8.56
CA ASP A 52 -0.02 -7.17 -9.79
C ASP A 52 -0.92 -5.97 -9.49
N ARG A 53 -1.00 -5.06 -10.45
CA ARG A 53 -1.87 -3.88 -10.40
C ARG A 53 -3.30 -4.27 -10.01
N ARG A 54 -3.95 -3.44 -9.18
CA ARG A 54 -5.32 -3.63 -8.65
C ARG A 54 -5.50 -4.88 -7.77
N SER A 55 -4.42 -5.54 -7.35
CA SER A 55 -4.50 -6.55 -6.30
C SER A 55 -4.89 -5.89 -4.98
N GLU A 56 -5.70 -6.57 -4.17
CA GLU A 56 -6.06 -6.06 -2.84
C GLU A 56 -4.83 -6.04 -1.91
N HIS A 57 -4.63 -4.94 -1.18
CA HIS A 57 -3.50 -4.83 -0.25
C HIS A 57 -3.56 -5.86 0.86
N VAL A 58 -4.77 -6.19 1.36
CA VAL A 58 -4.94 -7.18 2.44
C VAL A 58 -4.51 -8.56 1.97
N ALA A 59 -4.87 -8.96 0.75
CA ALA A 59 -4.37 -10.19 0.15
C ALA A 59 -2.85 -10.13 -0.05
N CYS A 60 -2.31 -9.01 -0.57
CA CYS A 60 -0.88 -8.81 -0.75
C CYS A 60 -0.08 -8.99 0.56
N ALA A 61 -0.63 -8.54 1.69
CA ALA A 61 -0.05 -8.70 3.02
C ALA A 61 -0.34 -10.07 3.68
N ALA A 62 -1.01 -11.00 2.99
CA ALA A 62 -1.53 -12.25 3.55
C ALA A 62 -2.41 -12.04 4.80
N GLY A 63 -3.13 -10.91 4.86
CA GLY A 63 -3.95 -10.50 6.01
C GLY A 63 -3.17 -9.93 7.20
N GLY A 64 -1.83 -9.80 7.10
CA GLY A 64 -0.99 -9.30 8.19
C GLY A 64 -1.11 -7.80 8.45
N ALA A 65 -0.58 -7.36 9.60
CA ALA A 65 -0.37 -5.93 9.85
C ALA A 65 0.76 -5.39 8.96
N VAL A 66 0.67 -4.11 8.60
CA VAL A 66 1.62 -3.45 7.68
C VAL A 66 2.16 -2.16 8.30
N LEU A 67 3.40 -1.84 7.97
CA LEU A 67 4.02 -0.53 8.24
C LEU A 67 3.68 0.47 7.13
N GLY A 68 3.29 -0.01 5.95
CA GLY A 68 2.85 0.80 4.82
C GLY A 68 2.19 -0.05 3.75
N ALA A 69 1.27 0.53 2.99
CA ALA A 69 0.58 -0.12 1.88
C ALA A 69 0.16 0.95 0.87
N GLY A 70 0.17 0.59 -0.41
CA GLY A 70 -0.23 1.50 -1.46
C GLY A 70 0.15 1.00 -2.85
N GLU A 71 0.48 1.94 -3.73
CA GLU A 71 0.84 1.67 -5.11
C GLU A 71 2.26 2.16 -5.42
N VAL A 72 3.00 1.40 -6.22
CA VAL A 72 4.38 1.75 -6.62
C VAL A 72 4.64 1.47 -8.10
N GLY A 73 5.19 2.46 -8.81
CA GLY A 73 5.68 2.34 -10.18
C GLY A 73 7.20 2.35 -10.22
N PHE A 74 7.80 1.54 -11.08
CA PHE A 74 9.26 1.42 -11.22
C PHE A 74 9.72 1.85 -12.62
N ALA A 75 10.89 2.47 -12.67
CA ALA A 75 11.64 2.69 -13.90
C ALA A 75 13.02 2.02 -13.79
N ALA A 76 13.63 1.71 -14.94
CA ALA A 76 15.01 1.26 -15.05
C ALA A 76 15.88 2.44 -15.56
N PRO A 77 16.67 3.11 -14.69
CA PRO A 77 17.53 4.21 -15.10
C PRO A 77 18.66 3.76 -16.05
N ALA A 78 19.14 4.68 -16.88
CA ALA A 78 20.38 4.47 -17.64
C ALA A 78 21.55 4.31 -16.64
N GLY A 79 22.12 3.12 -16.57
CA GLY A 79 23.14 2.75 -15.56
C GLY A 79 22.79 1.50 -14.74
N GLY A 80 21.57 0.97 -14.89
CA GLY A 80 21.15 -0.27 -14.25
C GLY A 80 20.43 -0.05 -12.91
N GLY A 81 19.89 -1.15 -12.38
CA GLY A 81 19.04 -1.13 -11.19
C GLY A 81 17.62 -0.63 -11.48
N HIS A 82 16.83 -0.52 -10.40
CA HIS A 82 15.45 -0.03 -10.47
C HIS A 82 15.29 1.18 -9.56
N ARG A 83 14.37 2.06 -9.94
CA ARG A 83 13.99 3.22 -9.13
C ARG A 83 12.49 3.30 -9.05
N ALA A 84 11.95 3.42 -7.84
CA ALA A 84 10.57 3.82 -7.65
C ALA A 84 10.39 5.25 -8.16
N VAL A 85 9.46 5.45 -9.08
CA VAL A 85 9.17 6.75 -9.70
C VAL A 85 7.80 7.28 -9.31
N GLU A 86 6.89 6.38 -8.97
CA GLU A 86 5.57 6.68 -8.41
C GLU A 86 5.41 5.89 -7.12
N VAL A 87 5.03 6.56 -6.04
CA VAL A 87 4.76 5.92 -4.74
C VAL A 87 3.59 6.63 -4.08
N SER A 88 2.53 5.89 -3.78
CA SER A 88 1.39 6.37 -3.01
C SER A 88 1.18 5.51 -1.77
N ASN A 89 0.51 6.06 -0.77
CA ASN A 89 -0.01 5.31 0.37
C ASN A 89 -1.51 4.95 0.18
N LEU A 90 -1.99 4.92 -1.07
CA LEU A 90 -3.38 4.67 -1.42
C LEU A 90 -3.74 3.19 -1.18
N SER A 91 -4.19 2.89 0.04
CA SER A 91 -4.77 1.60 0.39
C SER A 91 -6.06 1.82 1.15
N THR A 92 -7.19 1.44 0.57
CA THR A 92 -8.50 1.52 1.25
C THR A 92 -8.69 0.44 2.31
N GLY A 93 -7.94 -0.67 2.22
CA GLY A 93 -7.95 -1.74 3.22
C GLY A 93 -7.16 -1.40 4.49
N TYR A 94 -6.02 -0.68 4.38
CA TYR A 94 -5.17 -0.35 5.53
C TYR A 94 -5.19 1.13 5.92
N CYS A 95 -5.46 2.04 4.98
CA CYS A 95 -5.50 3.49 5.19
C CYS A 95 -4.29 4.05 5.97
N PRO A 96 -3.03 3.70 5.61
CA PRO A 96 -1.86 4.10 6.36
C PRO A 96 -1.67 5.63 6.37
N ASP A 97 -1.13 6.16 7.48
CA ASP A 97 -0.75 7.57 7.56
C ASP A 97 0.41 7.91 6.63
N THR A 98 0.58 9.18 6.28
CA THR A 98 1.73 9.64 5.47
C THR A 98 3.07 9.41 6.18
N ALA A 99 3.04 9.31 7.52
CA ALA A 99 4.17 8.90 8.34
C ALA A 99 4.66 7.46 8.07
N CYS A 100 3.98 6.67 7.21
CA CYS A 100 4.48 5.37 6.77
C CYS A 100 5.74 5.46 5.89
N TRP A 101 6.01 6.63 5.29
CA TRP A 101 7.07 6.80 4.29
C TRP A 101 8.44 6.23 4.71
N PRO A 102 8.98 6.48 5.92
CA PRO A 102 10.28 5.94 6.30
C PRO A 102 10.37 4.41 6.23
N ALA A 103 9.30 3.70 6.57
CA ALA A 103 9.25 2.25 6.46
C ALA A 103 9.23 1.78 5.00
N VAL A 104 8.51 2.51 4.13
CA VAL A 104 8.46 2.26 2.68
C VAL A 104 9.82 2.51 2.04
N ALA A 105 10.45 3.64 2.35
CA ALA A 105 11.80 3.98 1.90
C ALA A 105 12.80 2.89 2.26
N ALA A 106 12.84 2.49 3.54
CA ALA A 106 13.76 1.45 4.00
C ALA A 106 13.50 0.07 3.33
N ALA A 107 12.24 -0.24 3.02
CA ALA A 107 11.89 -1.48 2.30
C ALA A 107 12.33 -1.43 0.82
N LEU A 108 12.18 -0.28 0.16
CA LEU A 108 12.68 -0.06 -1.20
C LEU A 108 14.20 -0.14 -1.25
N GLU A 109 14.90 0.47 -0.29
CA GLU A 109 16.36 0.40 -0.17
C GLU A 109 16.86 -1.04 0.01
N ARG A 110 16.21 -1.82 0.90
CA ARG A 110 16.51 -3.26 1.06
C ARG A 110 16.29 -4.04 -0.23
N ALA A 111 15.20 -3.75 -0.96
CA ALA A 111 14.93 -4.32 -2.27
C ALA A 111 15.89 -3.81 -3.38
N GLY A 112 16.86 -2.95 -3.06
CA GLY A 112 17.83 -2.40 -4.00
C GLY A 112 17.25 -1.37 -4.97
N ALA A 113 16.09 -0.79 -4.65
CA ALA A 113 15.46 0.26 -5.44
C ALA A 113 15.78 1.65 -4.90
N GLY A 114 16.19 2.56 -5.79
CA GLY A 114 16.20 4.00 -5.47
C GLY A 114 14.77 4.53 -5.32
N HIS A 115 14.60 5.68 -4.67
CA HIS A 115 13.26 6.23 -4.41
C HIS A 115 13.22 7.77 -4.44
N PRO A 116 12.04 8.40 -4.55
CA PRO A 116 11.93 9.86 -4.72
C PRO A 116 12.11 10.67 -3.44
N GLY A 117 12.28 10.04 -2.28
CA GLY A 117 12.50 10.72 -0.99
C GLY A 117 11.22 11.09 -0.23
N GLY A 118 10.05 10.82 -0.83
CA GLY A 118 8.74 10.95 -0.22
C GLY A 118 7.69 10.15 -1.01
N LEU A 119 6.46 10.11 -0.51
CA LEU A 119 5.31 9.69 -1.31
C LEU A 119 5.10 10.71 -2.43
N THR A 120 5.09 10.27 -3.69
CA THR A 120 4.80 11.16 -4.83
C THR A 120 3.32 11.52 -4.87
N GLN A 121 2.48 10.67 -4.30
CA GLN A 121 1.05 10.89 -4.17
C GLN A 121 0.61 10.50 -2.75
N ALA A 122 0.70 11.46 -1.83
CA ALA A 122 0.26 11.27 -0.46
C ALA A 122 -1.26 11.41 -0.34
N VAL A 123 -1.89 10.45 0.34
CA VAL A 123 -3.32 10.39 0.62
C VAL A 123 -3.52 10.46 2.12
N VAL A 124 -4.31 11.43 2.58
CA VAL A 124 -4.57 11.65 4.00
C VAL A 124 -5.91 11.05 4.37
N PHE A 125 -5.89 9.88 5.00
CA PHE A 125 -7.10 9.21 5.49
C PHE A 125 -7.46 9.65 6.91
N ARG A 126 -8.75 9.84 7.17
CA ARG A 126 -9.30 10.11 8.50
C ARG A 126 -10.59 9.33 8.72
N ARG A 127 -10.76 8.77 9.91
CA ARG A 127 -12.03 8.22 10.35
C ARG A 127 -12.87 9.33 10.97
N CYS A 128 -14.05 9.58 10.43
CA CYS A 128 -14.97 10.57 10.99
C CYS A 128 -15.49 10.12 12.36
N THR A 129 -15.47 10.99 13.35
CA THR A 129 -16.01 10.70 14.69
C THR A 129 -17.53 10.82 14.78
N GLY A 130 -18.17 11.41 13.76
CA GLY A 130 -19.62 11.54 13.66
C GLY A 130 -20.30 10.31 13.05
N CYS A 131 -19.88 9.90 11.84
CA CYS A 131 -20.49 8.77 11.12
C CYS A 131 -19.66 7.49 11.09
N GLY A 132 -18.40 7.50 11.55
CA GLY A 132 -17.52 6.33 11.56
C GLY A 132 -16.85 6.00 10.23
N GLU A 133 -17.24 6.64 9.13
CA GLU A 133 -16.67 6.41 7.80
C GLU A 133 -15.22 6.89 7.68
N VAL A 134 -14.44 6.25 6.80
CA VAL A 134 -13.09 6.72 6.44
C VAL A 134 -13.19 7.63 5.23
N SER A 135 -12.77 8.88 5.41
CA SER A 135 -12.76 9.91 4.39
C SER A 135 -11.32 10.26 4.00
N VAL A 136 -11.14 10.70 2.75
CA VAL A 136 -9.88 11.25 2.23
C VAL A 136 -9.94 12.77 2.31
N VAL A 137 -9.00 13.36 3.05
CA VAL A 137 -8.82 14.82 3.12
C VAL A 137 -8.30 15.32 1.78
N ARG A 138 -9.00 16.28 1.18
CA ARG A 138 -8.62 16.91 -0.10
C ARG A 138 -8.11 18.31 0.18
N GLU A 139 -6.96 18.67 -0.39
CA GLU A 139 -6.41 20.04 -0.34
C GLU A 139 -6.29 20.62 1.08
N GLY A 140 -6.15 19.76 2.10
CA GLY A 140 -6.07 20.19 3.50
C GLY A 140 -7.42 20.52 4.16
N PHE A 141 -8.56 20.31 3.49
CA PHE A 141 -9.88 20.49 4.07
C PHE A 141 -10.31 19.25 4.86
N PHE A 142 -10.23 19.34 6.19
CA PHE A 142 -10.60 18.27 7.13
C PHE A 142 -12.11 18.21 7.34
N VAL A 143 -12.86 17.85 6.30
CA VAL A 143 -14.32 17.69 6.34
C VAL A 143 -14.71 16.33 5.78
N CYS A 144 -15.62 15.65 6.47
CA CYS A 144 -16.09 14.33 6.09
C CYS A 144 -17.01 14.43 4.86
N VAL A 145 -16.63 13.78 3.76
CA VAL A 145 -17.44 13.77 2.52
C VAL A 145 -18.79 13.05 2.64
N PHE A 146 -19.05 12.36 3.75
CA PHE A 146 -20.28 11.58 3.95
C PHE A 146 -21.32 12.29 4.82
N CYS A 147 -20.90 13.15 5.75
CA CYS A 147 -21.80 13.80 6.71
C CYS A 147 -21.43 15.25 7.06
N ASP A 148 -20.48 15.84 6.32
CA ASP A 148 -20.01 17.22 6.47
C ASP A 148 -19.45 17.61 7.86
N SER A 149 -19.22 16.62 8.73
CA SER A 149 -18.59 16.85 10.04
C SER A 149 -17.09 17.08 9.92
N ASP A 150 -16.52 17.86 10.83
CA ASP A 150 -15.07 18.06 10.93
C ASP A 150 -14.33 16.73 11.14
N LEU A 151 -13.24 16.54 10.41
CA LEU A 151 -12.35 15.39 10.55
C LEU A 151 -11.22 15.68 11.54
N PRO A 152 -10.75 14.67 12.29
CA PRO A 152 -9.61 14.85 13.18
C PRO A 152 -8.34 15.32 12.45
N ALA A 153 -7.61 16.25 13.05
CA ALA A 153 -6.33 16.72 12.51
C ALA A 153 -5.28 15.60 12.46
N ARG A 154 -5.25 14.73 13.47
CA ARG A 154 -4.34 13.58 13.56
C ARG A 154 -4.96 12.32 12.95
N TRP A 155 -4.11 11.44 12.40
CA TRP A 155 -4.54 10.15 11.88
C TRP A 155 -5.15 9.27 12.98
N ASN A 156 -6.25 8.58 12.65
CA ASN A 156 -7.07 7.80 13.60
C ASN A 156 -7.74 6.57 12.98
N VAL A 157 -7.17 6.02 11.90
CA VAL A 157 -7.80 4.93 11.13
C VAL A 157 -7.41 3.53 11.64
N ALA A 158 -6.27 3.40 12.33
CA ALA A 158 -5.96 2.17 13.05
C ALA A 158 -7.16 1.72 13.92
N PRO A 159 -7.37 0.41 14.11
CA PRO A 159 -8.28 -0.05 15.15
C PRO A 159 -7.89 0.65 16.46
N PRO A 160 -8.86 1.10 17.27
CA PRO A 160 -8.57 1.61 18.60
C PRO A 160 -7.67 0.60 19.31
N VAL A 161 -6.58 1.06 19.91
CA VAL A 161 -5.84 0.23 20.87
C VAL A 161 -6.84 -0.10 21.98
N ALA A 162 -7.18 -1.38 22.11
CA ALA A 162 -8.03 -1.89 23.18
C ALA A 162 -7.31 -1.79 24.53
#